data_AF-X1VD62-F1
#
_entry.id   AF-X1VD62-F1
#
_cell.length_a   1.000
_cell.length_b   1.000
_cell.length_c   1.000
_cell.angle_alpha   90.00
_cell.angle_beta   90.00
_cell.angle_gamma   90.00
#
_symmetry.space_group_name_H-M   'P 1'
#
loop_
_entity.id
_entity.type
_entity.pdbx_description
1 polymer ?
#
loop_
_entity_poly.entity_id
_entity_poly.type
_entity_poly.pdbx_seq_one_letter_code
_entity_poly.pdbx_strand_id
1 'polypeptide(L)'
;MHTVVEHLIGRVQYLTVWGFSTDNWKRSDKEVSSLFNLLALQIEQDTPWLHSRGVRLRHIGRLHELPNELQVAGTNAMELTKDNTGMNFTLAFNYSGRAEIIDAVR
;
A
#
# COMPACT_ATOMS: atom_id res chain seq x y z
N MET A 1 2.62 5.68 10.41
CA MET A 1 1.54 4.70 10.12
C MET A 1 1.06 3.99 11.39
N HIS A 2 1.97 3.48 12.22
CA HIS A 2 1.64 2.66 13.40
C HIS A 2 0.57 3.22 14.34
N THR A 3 0.62 4.51 14.70
CA THR A 3 -0.33 5.08 15.68
C THR A 3 -1.79 4.94 15.25
N VAL A 4 -2.09 5.21 13.98
CA VAL A 4 -3.47 5.12 13.46
C VAL A 4 -3.90 3.66 13.34
N VAL A 5 -3.04 2.81 12.79
CA VAL A 5 -3.32 1.39 12.64
C VAL A 5 -3.55 0.73 14.00
N GLU A 6 -2.67 0.97 14.97
CA GLU A 6 -2.77 0.44 16.33
C GLU A 6 -4.07 0.85 17.03
N HIS A 7 -4.47 2.12 16.87
CA HIS A 7 -5.71 2.61 17.47
C HIS A 7 -6.99 2.00 16.87
N LEU A 8 -6.90 1.55 15.61
CA LEU A 8 -8.03 1.06 14.84
C LEU A 8 -8.15 -0.47 14.83
N ILE A 9 -7.06 -1.19 15.13
CA ILE A 9 -7.08 -2.65 15.32
C ILE A 9 -8.16 -3.02 16.35
N GLY A 10 -9.01 -3.99 15.98
CA GLY A 10 -10.12 -4.47 16.80
C GLY A 10 -11.36 -3.57 16.81
N ARG A 11 -11.32 -2.40 16.16
CA ARG A 11 -12.46 -1.46 16.08
C ARG A 11 -13.02 -1.33 14.68
N VAL A 12 -12.16 -1.45 13.67
CA VAL A 12 -12.56 -1.43 12.26
C VAL A 12 -11.99 -2.66 11.55
N GLN A 13 -12.76 -3.21 10.63
CA GLN A 13 -12.34 -4.38 9.85
C GLN A 13 -11.54 -3.99 8.60
N TYR A 14 -11.77 -2.78 8.06
CA TYR A 14 -11.16 -2.30 6.84
C TYR A 14 -10.69 -0.86 7.02
N LEU A 15 -9.42 -0.63 6.72
CA LEU A 15 -8.81 0.70 6.65
C LEU A 15 -8.16 0.85 5.27
N THR A 16 -8.65 1.79 4.47
CA THR A 16 -8.01 2.17 3.20
C THR A 16 -7.34 3.52 3.37
N VAL A 17 -6.04 3.59 3.11
CA VAL A 17 -5.28 4.84 3.10
C VAL A 17 -4.87 5.16 1.67
N TRP A 18 -5.22 6.38 1.25
CA TRP A 18 -4.82 6.89 -0.06
C TRP A 18 -3.46 7.59 0.07
N GLY A 19 -2.41 6.89 -0.35
CA GLY A 19 -1.03 7.33 -0.17
C GLY A 19 -0.47 8.15 -1.32
N PHE A 20 -0.96 7.94 -2.55
CA PHE A 20 -0.42 8.61 -3.74
C PHE A 20 -1.40 8.55 -4.91
N SER A 21 -1.68 9.71 -5.51
CA SER A 21 -2.54 9.83 -6.69
C SER A 21 -1.71 9.84 -7.97
N THR A 22 -2.34 9.51 -9.10
CA THR A 22 -1.75 9.69 -10.44
C THR A 22 -1.44 11.16 -10.78
N ASP A 23 -1.91 12.14 -10.01
CA ASP A 23 -1.58 13.56 -10.21
C ASP A 23 -0.22 13.95 -9.61
N ASN A 24 0.34 13.10 -8.73
CA ASN A 24 1.64 13.34 -8.11
C ASN A 24 2.83 13.19 -9.09
N TRP A 25 2.59 12.70 -10.31
CA TRP A 25 3.57 12.59 -11.39
C TRP A 25 4.01 13.95 -11.98
N LYS A 26 3.41 15.06 -11.54
CA LYS A 26 3.80 16.43 -11.95
C LYS A 26 5.04 16.96 -11.22
N ARG A 27 5.62 16.19 -10.28
CA ARG A 27 6.84 16.55 -9.53
C ARG A 27 8.09 16.14 -10.31
N SER A 28 9.26 16.67 -9.94
CA SER A 28 10.52 16.28 -10.58
C SER A 28 10.81 14.79 -10.40
N ASP A 29 11.34 14.14 -11.43
CA ASP A 29 11.65 12.70 -11.42
C ASP A 29 12.47 12.27 -10.20
N LYS A 30 13.44 13.10 -9.81
CA LYS A 30 14.32 12.85 -8.65
C LYS A 30 13.55 12.81 -7.32
N GLU A 31 12.58 13.71 -7.14
CA GLU A 31 11.76 13.75 -5.93
C GLU A 31 10.84 12.53 -5.87
N VAL A 32 10.22 12.18 -7.01
CA VAL A 32 9.32 11.03 -7.14
C VAL A 32 10.05 9.71 -6.84
N SER A 33 11.23 9.50 -7.43
CA SER A 33 12.05 8.30 -7.15
C SER A 33 12.44 8.20 -5.67
N SER A 34 12.80 9.33 -5.04
CA SER A 34 13.17 9.34 -3.62
C SER A 34 11.99 8.98 -2.72
N LEU A 35 10.79 9.46 -3.04
CA LEU A 35 9.55 9.10 -2.32
C LEU A 35 9.21 7.61 -2.47
N PHE A 36 9.38 7.03 -3.66
CA PHE A 36 9.15 5.60 -3.88
C PHE A 36 10.13 4.73 -3.09
N ASN A 37 11.42 5.09 -3.06
CA ASN A 37 12.41 4.36 -2.28
C ASN A 37 12.11 4.39 -0.76
N LEU A 38 11.72 5.56 -0.24
CA LEU A 38 11.30 5.70 1.15
C LEU A 38 10.06 4.85 1.45
N LEU A 39 9.11 4.81 0.53
CA LEU A 39 7.91 3.99 0.71
C LEU A 39 8.23 2.49 0.69
N ALA A 40 9.08 2.03 -0.23
CA ALA A 40 9.50 0.64 -0.29
C ALA A 40 10.16 0.22 1.04
N LEU A 41 11.09 1.04 1.54
CA LEU A 41 11.73 0.84 2.83
C LEU A 41 10.73 0.80 3.99
N GLN A 42 9.75 1.72 4.00
CA GLN A 42 8.74 1.76 5.06
C GLN A 42 7.84 0.51 5.04
N ILE A 43 7.45 0.03 3.85
CA ILE A 43 6.67 -1.21 3.71
C ILE A 43 7.47 -2.39 4.29
N GLU A 44 8.74 -2.53 3.92
CA GLU A 44 9.59 -3.60 4.44
C GLU A 44 9.74 -3.55 5.97
N GLN A 45 9.93 -2.36 6.53
CA GLN A 45 10.10 -2.16 7.97
C GLN A 45 8.81 -2.41 8.78
N ASP A 46 7.66 -2.01 8.24
CA ASP A 46 6.39 -2.09 8.97
C ASP A 46 5.68 -3.43 8.79
N THR A 47 6.01 -4.21 7.76
CA THR A 47 5.35 -5.49 7.47
C THR A 47 5.47 -6.50 8.63
N PRO A 48 6.64 -6.74 9.25
CA PRO A 48 6.74 -7.65 10.39
C PRO A 48 5.82 -7.22 11.56
N TRP A 49 5.72 -5.91 11.79
CA TRP A 49 4.84 -5.36 12.81
C TRP A 49 3.36 -5.59 12.47
N LEU A 50 2.94 -5.29 11.24
CA LEU A 50 1.58 -5.58 10.75
C LEU A 50 1.25 -7.07 10.89
N HIS A 51 2.19 -7.94 10.50
CA HIS A 51 2.03 -9.38 10.59
C HIS A 51 1.84 -9.84 12.06
N SER A 52 2.66 -9.32 12.97
CA SER A 52 2.54 -9.62 14.42
C SER A 52 1.21 -9.18 15.03
N ARG A 53 0.53 -8.21 14.42
CA ARG A 53 -0.79 -7.72 14.83
C ARG A 53 -1.94 -8.45 14.15
N GLY A 54 -1.66 -9.45 13.32
CA GLY A 54 -2.67 -10.15 12.52
C GLY A 54 -3.35 -9.24 11.50
N VAL A 55 -2.69 -8.16 11.08
CA VAL A 55 -3.21 -7.25 10.05
C VAL A 55 -2.86 -7.80 8.66
N ARG A 56 -3.83 -7.85 7.76
CA ARG A 56 -3.64 -8.23 6.36
C ARG A 56 -3.38 -7.00 5.51
N LEU A 57 -2.18 -6.89 4.95
CA LEU A 57 -1.86 -5.81 4.02
C LEU A 57 -2.43 -6.12 2.64
N ARG A 58 -3.00 -5.10 1.99
CA ARG A 58 -3.52 -5.16 0.62
C ARG A 58 -3.09 -3.92 -0.14
N HIS A 59 -2.99 -4.05 -1.46
CA HIS A 59 -2.75 -2.94 -2.37
C HIS A 59 -3.91 -2.83 -3.36
N ILE A 60 -4.30 -1.59 -3.68
CA ILE A 60 -5.15 -1.28 -4.83
C ILE A 60 -4.47 -0.21 -5.67
N GLY A 61 -4.65 -0.30 -6.99
CA GLY A 61 -3.97 0.53 -7.99
C GLY A 61 -3.06 -0.28 -8.89
N ARG A 62 -2.27 0.40 -9.73
CA ARG A 62 -1.43 -0.25 -10.73
C ARG A 62 -0.02 -0.47 -10.18
N LEU A 63 0.17 -1.62 -9.53
CA LEU A 63 1.45 -2.01 -8.94
C LEU A 63 2.55 -2.14 -10.02
N HIS A 64 2.21 -2.70 -11.16
CA HIS A 64 3.14 -2.97 -12.27
C HIS A 64 3.73 -1.70 -12.92
N GLU A 65 3.14 -0.52 -12.70
CA GLU A 65 3.64 0.77 -13.18
C GLU A 65 4.62 1.44 -12.18
N LEU A 66 4.85 0.84 -11.02
CA LEU A 66 5.75 1.37 -9.99
C LEU A 66 7.21 0.93 -10.19
N PRO A 67 8.18 1.59 -9.56
CA PRO A 67 9.55 1.09 -9.52
C PRO A 67 9.65 -0.33 -8.96
N ASN A 68 10.59 -1.12 -9.48
CA ASN A 68 10.74 -2.53 -9.15
C ASN A 68 10.90 -2.76 -7.64
N GLU A 69 11.66 -1.92 -6.93
CA GLU A 69 11.86 -2.05 -5.49
C GLU A 69 10.52 -2.01 -4.73
N LEU A 70 9.62 -1.11 -5.15
CA LEU A 70 8.30 -0.97 -4.52
C LEU A 70 7.36 -2.12 -4.88
N GLN A 71 7.45 -2.65 -6.10
CA GLN A 71 6.71 -3.85 -6.50
C GLN A 71 7.12 -5.06 -5.66
N VAL A 72 8.42 -5.28 -5.49
CA VAL A 72 8.97 -6.39 -4.69
C VAL A 72 8.59 -6.24 -3.22
N ALA A 73 8.82 -5.07 -2.62
CA ALA A 73 8.47 -4.81 -1.23
C ALA A 73 6.97 -5.01 -0.96
N GLY A 74 6.10 -4.45 -1.82
CA GLY A 74 4.66 -4.59 -1.71
C GLY A 74 4.18 -6.04 -1.87
N THR A 75 4.72 -6.77 -2.85
CA THR A 75 4.36 -8.17 -3.10
C THR A 75 4.77 -9.06 -1.93
N ASN A 76 6.00 -8.92 -1.44
CA ASN A 76 6.49 -9.69 -0.29
C ASN A 76 5.64 -9.42 0.97
N ALA A 77 5.25 -8.16 1.18
CA ALA A 77 4.45 -7.76 2.32
C ALA A 77 3.02 -8.32 2.27
N MET A 78 2.38 -8.26 1.09
CA MET A 78 1.06 -8.86 0.88
C MET A 78 1.11 -10.39 1.04
N GLU A 79 2.16 -11.05 0.54
CA GLU A 79 2.33 -12.50 0.66
C GLU A 79 2.52 -12.92 2.12
N LEU A 80 3.38 -12.23 2.87
CA LEU A 80 3.62 -12.51 4.30
C LEU A 80 2.36 -12.33 5.15
N THR A 81 1.47 -11.40 4.77
CA THR A 81 0.27 -11.08 5.56
C THR A 81 -1.02 -11.68 5.00
N LYS A 82 -0.96 -12.50 3.94
CA LYS A 82 -2.15 -12.97 3.21
C LYS A 82 -3.15 -13.77 4.05
N ASP A 83 -2.63 -14.55 5.01
CA ASP A 83 -3.40 -15.46 5.86
C ASP A 83 -3.84 -14.81 7.18
N ASN A 84 -3.49 -13.54 7.38
CA ASN A 84 -3.91 -12.79 8.55
C ASN A 84 -5.42 -12.53 8.52
N THR A 85 -6.08 -12.77 9.63
CA THR A 85 -7.56 -12.71 9.76
C THR A 85 -8.07 -11.48 10.50
N GLY A 86 -7.17 -10.61 10.96
CA GLY A 86 -7.52 -9.34 11.61
C GLY A 86 -7.90 -8.25 10.61
N MET A 87 -7.55 -7.01 10.93
CA MET A 87 -7.93 -5.86 10.11
C MET A 87 -7.30 -5.96 8.70
N ASN A 88 -8.08 -5.62 7.67
CA ASN A 88 -7.59 -5.42 6.31
C ASN A 88 -7.07 -3.99 6.18
N PHE A 89 -5.77 -3.83 6.02
CA PHE A 89 -5.15 -2.54 5.78
C PHE A 89 -4.79 -2.41 4.29
N THR A 90 -5.48 -1.54 3.58
CA THR A 90 -5.34 -1.37 2.13
C THR A 90 -4.63 -0.06 1.81
N LEU A 91 -3.50 -0.16 1.10
CA LEU A 91 -2.81 0.99 0.54
C LEU A 91 -3.30 1.23 -0.89
N ALA A 92 -3.97 2.36 -1.10
CA ALA A 92 -4.32 2.83 -2.44
C ALA A 92 -3.15 3.64 -3.00
N PHE A 93 -2.36 3.00 -3.87
CA PHE A 93 -1.11 3.55 -4.38
C PHE A 93 -1.02 3.39 -5.90
N ASN A 94 -0.67 4.49 -6.58
CA ASN A 94 -0.89 4.61 -8.03
C ASN A 94 -2.32 4.17 -8.40
N TYR A 95 -3.28 4.67 -7.61
CA TYR A 95 -4.69 4.33 -7.68
C TYR A 95 -5.49 5.53 -8.19
N SER A 96 -6.43 5.25 -9.10
CA SER A 96 -7.44 6.18 -9.57
C SER A 96 -8.76 5.42 -9.72
N GLY A 97 -9.81 5.88 -9.04
CA GLY A 97 -11.13 5.23 -9.13
C GLY A 97 -11.70 5.23 -10.55
N ARG A 98 -11.39 6.26 -11.35
CA ARG A 98 -11.77 6.27 -12.77
C ARG A 98 -11.01 5.21 -13.56
N ALA A 99 -9.70 5.07 -13.32
CA ALA A 99 -8.89 4.04 -13.98
C ALA A 99 -9.37 2.64 -13.59
N GLU A 100 -9.66 2.40 -12.31
CA GLU A 100 -10.21 1.13 -11.81
C GLU A 100 -11.54 0.78 -12.50
N ILE A 101 -12.46 1.74 -12.61
CA ILE A 101 -13.74 1.51 -13.32
C ILE A 101 -13.51 1.20 -14.80
N ILE A 102 -12.57 1.90 -15.47
CA ILE A 102 -12.23 1.63 -16.87
C ILE A 102 -11.63 0.22 -17.03
N ASP A 103 -10.72 -0.16 -16.14
CA ASP A 103 -10.05 -1.46 -16.17
C ASP A 103 -11.04 -2.60 -15.88
N ALA A 104 -12.12 -2.35 -15.11
CA ALA A 104 -13.16 -3.35 -14.79
C ALA A 104 -14.22 -3.56 -15.90
N VAL A 105 -14.43 -2.57 -16.77
CA VAL A 105 -15.44 -2.62 -17.86
C VAL A 105 -14.85 -3.13 -19.17
N ARG A 106 -13.52 -3.09 -19.32
CA ARG A 106 -12.79 -3.64 -20.46
C ARG A 106 -12.63 -5.15 -20.34
#